data_AF-A0A941KLL2-F1
#
_entry.id   AF-A0A941KLL2-F1
#
_cell.length_a   1.000
_cell.length_b   1.000
_cell.length_c   1.000
_cell.angle_alpha   90.00
_cell.angle_beta   90.00
_cell.angle_gamma   90.00
#
_symmetry.space_group_name_H-M   'P 1'
#
loop_
_entity.id
_entity.type
_entity.pdbx_description
1 polymer ?
#
loop_
_entity_poly.entity_id
_entity_poly.type
_entity_poly.pdbx_seq_one_letter_code
_entity_poly.pdbx_strand_id
1 'polypeptide(L)'
;MSISDPTPDDILKFWFDEAGPKRWYKVSSGFDARVRRRFARAVDRHARQICDGEHPWLVEPEAALALVLLFDQFPRNIWRGSGRAFAYDALARHVALDMVEHGFDWVIEPERRDFIYMPFMHAESLEHQDLCIALAASRLEQDNTLHHARKHREVIERFGRFPYRNAALGRDSTPEEGAYLSASTYQPGRKDSAKSA
;
A
#
# COMPACT_ATOMS: atom_id res chain seq x y z
N MET A 1 -24.69 6.11 -18.06
CA MET A 1 -24.43 4.71 -17.65
C MET A 1 -23.96 4.73 -16.21
N SER A 2 -24.72 4.13 -15.29
CA SER A 2 -24.25 3.94 -13.92
C SER A 2 -23.06 3.01 -13.99
N ILE A 3 -21.87 3.49 -13.63
CA ILE A 3 -20.70 2.61 -13.44
C ILE A 3 -21.09 1.71 -12.26
N SER A 4 -21.25 0.42 -12.51
CA SER A 4 -21.41 -0.57 -11.44
C SER A 4 -20.21 -0.46 -10.50
N ASP A 5 -20.44 -0.55 -9.20
CA ASP A 5 -19.31 -0.62 -8.26
C ASP A 5 -18.47 -1.86 -8.59
N PRO A 6 -17.13 -1.74 -8.55
CA PRO A 6 -16.23 -2.83 -8.92
C PRO A 6 -16.36 -3.98 -7.91
N THR A 7 -16.39 -5.21 -8.44
CA THR A 7 -16.31 -6.43 -7.65
C THR A 7 -14.87 -6.71 -7.20
N PRO A 8 -14.62 -7.65 -6.27
CA PRO A 8 -13.27 -8.11 -5.97
C PRO A 8 -12.50 -8.53 -7.23
N ASP A 9 -13.13 -9.32 -8.10
CA ASP A 9 -12.53 -9.78 -9.35
C ASP A 9 -12.12 -8.62 -10.26
N ASP A 10 -12.95 -7.56 -10.36
CA ASP A 10 -12.60 -6.37 -11.14
C ASP A 10 -11.34 -5.67 -10.60
N ILE A 11 -11.16 -5.66 -9.28
CA ILE A 11 -10.02 -5.04 -8.59
C ILE A 11 -8.76 -5.88 -8.79
N LEU A 12 -8.86 -7.18 -8.53
CA LEU A 12 -7.75 -8.12 -8.65
C LEU A 12 -7.28 -8.22 -10.10
N LYS A 13 -8.19 -8.40 -11.06
CA LYS A 13 -7.88 -8.42 -12.50
C LYS A 13 -7.23 -7.12 -12.95
N PHE A 14 -7.76 -5.97 -12.51
CA PHE A 14 -7.16 -4.68 -12.86
C PHE A 14 -5.73 -4.58 -12.36
N TRP A 15 -5.47 -5.00 -11.12
CA TRP A 15 -4.17 -4.83 -10.50
C TRP A 15 -3.14 -5.85 -10.99
N PHE A 16 -3.49 -7.13 -10.97
CA PHE A 16 -2.57 -8.21 -11.28
C PHE A 16 -2.43 -8.45 -12.79
N ASP A 17 -3.50 -8.33 -13.57
CA ASP A 17 -3.47 -8.70 -15.00
C ASP A 17 -3.32 -7.47 -15.90
N GLU A 18 -4.09 -6.40 -15.67
CA GLU A 18 -4.06 -5.22 -16.55
C GLU A 18 -2.95 -4.20 -16.22
N ALA A 19 -2.57 -4.11 -14.94
CA ALA A 19 -1.51 -3.20 -14.50
C ALA A 19 -0.15 -3.91 -14.48
N GLY A 20 -0.05 -4.97 -13.67
CA GLY A 20 1.14 -5.81 -13.52
C GLY A 20 2.35 -5.09 -12.92
N PRO A 21 3.46 -5.82 -12.69
CA PRO A 21 4.63 -5.33 -11.96
C PRO A 21 5.31 -4.11 -12.59
N LYS A 22 5.17 -3.93 -13.91
CA LYS A 22 5.69 -2.77 -14.63
C LYS A 22 5.01 -1.45 -14.24
N ARG A 23 3.83 -1.50 -13.62
CA ARG A 23 3.02 -0.32 -13.26
C ARG A 23 2.82 -0.11 -11.77
N TRP A 24 2.90 -1.16 -10.93
CA TRP A 24 2.65 -1.05 -9.49
C TRP A 24 3.46 0.05 -8.81
N TYR A 25 4.77 0.14 -9.13
CA TYR A 25 5.69 1.06 -8.48
C TYR A 25 6.13 2.24 -9.37
N LYS A 26 5.64 2.31 -10.61
CA LYS A 26 6.00 3.37 -11.57
C LYS A 26 5.02 4.53 -11.49
N VAL A 27 5.54 5.73 -11.25
CA VAL A 27 4.72 6.94 -11.32
C VAL A 27 4.29 7.22 -12.75
N SER A 28 2.98 7.33 -12.97
CA SER A 28 2.39 7.64 -14.28
C SER A 28 1.06 8.37 -14.10
N SER A 29 0.98 9.63 -14.54
CA SER A 29 -0.25 10.44 -14.43
C SER A 29 -1.42 9.80 -15.17
N GLY A 30 -1.18 9.15 -16.31
CA GLY A 30 -2.20 8.43 -17.06
C GLY A 30 -2.71 7.19 -16.32
N PHE A 31 -1.84 6.44 -15.66
CA PHE A 31 -2.24 5.31 -14.83
C PHE A 31 -2.99 5.79 -13.59
N ASP A 32 -2.48 6.80 -12.89
CA ASP A 32 -3.12 7.40 -11.71
C ASP A 32 -4.53 7.91 -12.03
N ALA A 33 -4.73 8.56 -13.18
CA ALA A 33 -6.04 9.00 -13.64
C ALA A 33 -6.99 7.83 -13.92
N ARG A 34 -6.48 6.72 -14.49
CA ARG A 34 -7.25 5.49 -14.73
C ARG A 34 -7.67 4.82 -13.41
N VAL A 35 -6.76 4.73 -12.43
CA VAL A 35 -7.09 4.19 -11.09
C VAL A 35 -8.14 5.08 -10.41
N ARG A 36 -7.93 6.40 -10.40
CA ARG A 36 -8.87 7.38 -9.81
C ARG A 36 -10.26 7.27 -10.40
N ARG A 37 -10.38 7.24 -11.74
CA ARG A 37 -11.69 7.18 -12.41
C ARG A 37 -12.45 5.90 -12.08
N ARG A 38 -11.76 4.76 -11.93
CA ARG A 38 -12.39 3.45 -11.71
C ARG A 38 -12.71 3.19 -10.24
N PHE A 39 -11.84 3.60 -9.31
CA PHE A 39 -11.86 3.05 -7.96
C PHE A 39 -12.00 4.09 -6.84
N ALA A 40 -11.87 5.39 -7.09
CA ALA A 40 -11.92 6.39 -6.01
C ALA A 40 -13.23 6.33 -5.20
N ARG A 41 -14.37 6.13 -5.86
CA ARG A 41 -15.67 5.95 -5.20
C ARG A 41 -15.73 4.64 -4.41
N ALA A 42 -15.15 3.56 -4.93
CA ALA A 42 -15.12 2.26 -4.27
C ALA A 42 -14.33 2.32 -2.96
N VAL A 43 -13.16 2.98 -2.96
CA VAL A 43 -12.36 3.19 -1.74
C VAL A 43 -13.20 3.87 -0.65
N ASP A 44 -13.84 4.99 -0.96
CA ASP A 44 -14.67 5.73 0.01
C ASP A 44 -15.89 4.94 0.50
N ARG A 45 -16.47 4.09 -0.35
CA ARG A 45 -17.64 3.28 -0.02
C ARG A 45 -17.27 2.09 0.87
N HIS A 46 -16.26 1.31 0.48
CA HIS A 46 -15.81 0.14 1.26
C HIS A 46 -15.21 0.56 2.60
N ALA A 47 -14.52 1.70 2.66
CA ALA A 47 -14.03 2.26 3.92
C ALA A 47 -15.18 2.55 4.90
N ARG A 48 -16.28 3.16 4.43
CA ARG A 48 -17.48 3.38 5.27
C ARG A 48 -18.10 2.07 5.72
N GLN A 49 -18.26 1.12 4.79
CA GLN A 49 -18.89 -0.15 5.10
C GLN A 49 -18.12 -0.96 6.16
N ILE A 50 -16.79 -0.92 6.18
CA ILE A 50 -15.99 -1.52 7.26
C ILE A 50 -16.21 -0.79 8.59
N CYS A 51 -16.28 0.54 8.58
CA CYS A 51 -16.55 1.30 9.81
C CYS A 51 -17.96 1.04 10.37
N ASP A 52 -18.92 0.69 9.51
CA ASP A 52 -20.32 0.44 9.87
C ASP A 52 -20.55 -0.98 10.41
N GLY A 53 -19.58 -1.89 10.31
CA GLY A 53 -19.66 -3.25 10.87
C GLY A 53 -19.07 -4.32 9.95
N GLU A 54 -19.75 -5.47 9.84
CA GLU A 54 -19.27 -6.60 9.05
C GLU A 54 -19.24 -6.29 7.55
N HIS A 55 -18.08 -6.52 6.93
CA HIS A 55 -17.90 -6.39 5.50
C HIS A 55 -17.83 -7.77 4.85
N PRO A 56 -18.68 -8.09 3.85
CA PRO A 56 -18.82 -9.44 3.31
C PRO A 56 -17.55 -9.96 2.61
N TRP A 57 -16.64 -9.07 2.23
CA TRP A 57 -15.36 -9.46 1.64
C TRP A 57 -14.32 -9.90 2.66
N LEU A 58 -14.55 -9.70 3.97
CA LEU A 58 -13.59 -10.11 5.00
C LEU A 58 -13.58 -11.63 5.27
N VAL A 59 -14.62 -12.35 4.83
CA VAL A 59 -14.72 -13.81 5.02
C VAL A 59 -14.18 -14.63 3.85
N GLU A 60 -13.76 -13.98 2.76
CA GLU A 60 -13.24 -14.63 1.55
C GLU A 60 -11.82 -14.12 1.24
N PRO A 61 -10.80 -14.98 1.11
CA PRO A 61 -9.39 -14.57 0.98
C PRO A 61 -9.12 -13.58 -0.17
N GLU A 62 -9.57 -13.89 -1.38
CA GLU A 62 -9.35 -13.03 -2.56
C GLU A 62 -10.13 -11.71 -2.43
N ALA A 63 -11.30 -11.74 -1.81
CA ALA A 63 -12.10 -10.54 -1.59
C ALA A 63 -11.48 -9.62 -0.53
N ALA A 64 -10.89 -10.19 0.53
CA ALA A 64 -10.12 -9.45 1.53
C ALA A 64 -8.85 -8.84 0.92
N LEU A 65 -8.16 -9.57 0.04
CA LEU A 65 -7.02 -9.03 -0.71
C LEU A 65 -7.43 -7.81 -1.56
N ALA A 66 -8.61 -7.84 -2.19
CA ALA A 66 -9.13 -6.70 -2.94
C ALA A 66 -9.34 -5.46 -2.05
N LEU A 67 -9.78 -5.65 -0.79
CA LEU A 67 -9.85 -4.56 0.19
C LEU A 67 -8.47 -4.01 0.55
N VAL A 68 -7.48 -4.87 0.77
CA VAL A 68 -6.10 -4.44 1.01
C VAL A 68 -5.61 -3.55 -0.14
N LEU A 69 -5.83 -3.94 -1.39
CA LEU A 69 -5.46 -3.12 -2.55
C LEU A 69 -6.21 -1.78 -2.60
N LEU A 70 -7.51 -1.77 -2.28
CA LEU A 70 -8.32 -0.55 -2.25
C LEU A 70 -7.86 0.45 -1.19
N PHE A 71 -7.36 -0.01 -0.04
CA PHE A 71 -6.95 0.86 1.07
C PHE A 71 -5.46 1.15 1.12
N ASP A 72 -4.62 0.29 0.56
CA ASP A 72 -3.17 0.45 0.57
C ASP A 72 -2.65 0.93 -0.80
N GLN A 73 -2.82 0.14 -1.85
CA GLN A 73 -2.18 0.43 -3.13
C GLN A 73 -2.86 1.58 -3.87
N PHE A 74 -4.18 1.51 -4.03
CA PHE A 74 -4.91 2.46 -4.87
C PHE A 74 -4.84 3.90 -4.35
N PRO A 75 -4.96 4.20 -3.04
CA PRO A 75 -4.90 5.57 -2.54
C PRO A 75 -3.59 6.28 -2.91
N ARG A 76 -2.47 5.54 -2.98
CA ARG A 76 -1.15 6.03 -3.39
C ARG A 76 -1.10 6.46 -4.86
N ASN A 77 -1.95 5.90 -5.72
CA ASN A 77 -2.18 6.37 -7.10
C ASN A 77 -3.26 7.46 -7.19
N ILE A 78 -4.39 7.26 -6.51
CA ILE A 78 -5.58 8.10 -6.62
C ILE A 78 -5.32 9.51 -6.08
N TRP A 79 -4.61 9.63 -4.96
CA TRP A 79 -4.37 10.89 -4.26
C TRP A 79 -2.88 11.19 -4.09
N ARG A 80 -2.05 10.72 -5.03
CA ARG A 80 -0.59 10.89 -5.01
C ARG A 80 -0.17 12.31 -4.64
N GLY A 81 0.77 12.42 -3.70
CA GLY A 81 1.33 13.69 -3.26
C GLY A 81 0.47 14.45 -2.25
N SER A 82 -0.64 13.87 -1.78
CA SER A 82 -1.47 14.46 -0.72
C SER A 82 -1.59 13.51 0.46
N GLY A 83 -1.89 14.04 1.65
CA GLY A 83 -2.09 13.25 2.87
C GLY A 83 -3.21 12.22 2.73
N ARG A 84 -4.18 12.44 1.83
CA ARG A 84 -5.25 11.47 1.54
C ARG A 84 -4.74 10.15 0.95
N ALA A 85 -3.54 10.14 0.35
CA ALA A 85 -2.89 8.89 -0.09
C ALA A 85 -2.62 7.90 1.05
N PHE A 86 -2.59 8.38 2.31
CA PHE A 86 -2.28 7.58 3.50
C PHE A 86 -3.48 7.46 4.45
N ALA A 87 -4.62 8.10 4.13
CA ALA A 87 -5.77 8.20 5.03
C ALA A 87 -6.42 6.85 5.36
N TYR A 88 -6.23 5.84 4.50
CA TYR A 88 -6.81 4.51 4.65
C TYR A 88 -5.79 3.47 5.13
N ASP A 89 -4.54 3.87 5.44
CA ASP A 89 -3.48 2.94 5.85
C ASP A 89 -3.88 2.14 7.10
N ALA A 90 -4.65 2.73 8.04
CA ALA A 90 -5.13 2.01 9.22
C ALA A 90 -6.16 0.92 8.89
N LEU A 91 -7.07 1.19 7.96
CA LEU A 91 -8.03 0.20 7.47
C LEU A 91 -7.32 -0.92 6.71
N ALA A 92 -6.35 -0.59 5.85
CA ALA A 92 -5.55 -1.58 5.16
C ALA A 92 -4.85 -2.55 6.11
N ARG A 93 -4.25 -2.02 7.19
CA ARG A 93 -3.60 -2.84 8.23
C ARG A 93 -4.58 -3.73 8.98
N HIS A 94 -5.76 -3.22 9.31
CA HIS A 94 -6.78 -4.00 9.98
C HIS A 94 -7.18 -5.21 9.12
N VAL A 95 -7.50 -4.99 7.83
CA VAL A 95 -7.82 -6.09 6.91
C VAL A 95 -6.66 -7.06 6.76
N ALA A 96 -5.43 -6.56 6.62
CA ALA A 96 -4.24 -7.40 6.47
C ALA A 96 -3.97 -8.26 7.71
N LEU A 97 -4.18 -7.72 8.92
CA LEU A 97 -4.03 -8.46 10.17
C LEU A 97 -5.06 -9.57 10.25
N ASP A 98 -6.34 -9.26 9.99
CA ASP A 98 -7.41 -10.26 9.96
C ASP A 98 -7.08 -11.38 8.97
N MET A 99 -6.59 -11.05 7.77
CA MET A 99 -6.17 -12.06 6.78
C MET A 99 -5.07 -12.99 7.31
N VAL A 100 -4.06 -12.43 7.99
CA VAL A 100 -2.94 -13.20 8.56
C VAL A 100 -3.41 -14.08 9.72
N GLU A 101 -4.32 -13.58 10.57
CA GLU A 101 -4.87 -14.31 11.71
C GLU A 101 -5.76 -15.48 11.28
N HIS A 102 -6.52 -15.32 10.20
CA HIS A 102 -7.34 -16.38 9.59
C HIS A 102 -6.53 -17.33 8.68
N GLY A 103 -5.24 -17.05 8.46
CA GLY A 103 -4.38 -17.82 7.55
C GLY A 103 -4.76 -17.67 6.07
N PHE A 104 -5.52 -16.63 5.71
CA PHE A 104 -5.92 -16.36 4.33
C PHE A 104 -4.75 -16.04 3.42
N ASP A 105 -3.67 -15.49 3.97
CA ASP A 105 -2.45 -15.24 3.23
C ASP A 105 -1.82 -16.53 2.65
N TRP A 106 -1.98 -17.68 3.33
CA TRP A 106 -1.46 -18.96 2.84
C TRP A 106 -2.17 -19.51 1.61
N VAL A 107 -3.45 -19.18 1.43
CA VAL A 107 -4.24 -19.65 0.27
C VAL A 107 -4.21 -18.67 -0.91
N ILE A 108 -3.65 -17.49 -0.72
CA ILE A 108 -3.35 -16.54 -1.80
C ILE A 108 -2.07 -16.96 -2.50
N GLU A 109 -2.08 -16.88 -3.84
CA GLU A 109 -0.92 -17.19 -4.68
C GLU A 109 0.32 -16.37 -4.26
N PRO A 110 1.53 -16.96 -4.25
CA PRO A 110 2.74 -16.33 -3.73
C PRO A 110 3.04 -14.93 -4.30
N GLU A 111 2.78 -14.72 -5.60
CA GLU A 111 3.02 -13.44 -6.29
C GLU A 111 2.06 -12.33 -5.87
N ARG A 112 0.95 -12.67 -5.21
CA ARG A 112 -0.06 -11.71 -4.71
C ARG A 112 0.03 -11.52 -3.20
N ARG A 113 0.62 -12.49 -2.50
CA ARG A 113 0.70 -12.54 -1.03
C ARG A 113 1.49 -11.37 -0.44
N ASP A 114 2.50 -10.88 -1.15
CA ASP A 114 3.31 -9.75 -0.71
C ASP A 114 2.49 -8.48 -0.42
N PHE A 115 1.44 -8.23 -1.20
CA PHE A 115 0.52 -7.10 -1.00
C PHE A 115 -0.22 -7.15 0.33
N ILE A 116 -0.42 -8.34 0.92
CA ILE A 116 -1.04 -8.49 2.24
C ILE A 116 -0.12 -7.93 3.33
N TYR A 117 1.20 -7.95 3.13
CA TYR A 117 2.17 -7.52 4.14
C TYR A 117 2.57 -6.04 3.99
N MET A 118 2.39 -5.46 2.81
CA MET A 118 2.73 -4.05 2.54
C MET A 118 2.04 -3.04 3.48
N PRO A 119 0.79 -3.23 3.94
CA PRO A 119 0.20 -2.34 4.95
C PRO A 119 1.04 -2.20 6.23
N PHE A 120 1.71 -3.26 6.66
CA PHE A 120 2.63 -3.22 7.80
C PHE A 120 3.94 -2.49 7.45
N MET A 121 4.49 -2.75 6.26
CA MET A 121 5.64 -2.01 5.70
C MET A 121 5.38 -0.50 5.61
N HIS A 122 4.14 -0.12 5.35
CA HIS A 122 3.72 1.26 5.22
C HIS A 122 3.38 1.95 6.53
N ALA A 123 3.41 1.24 7.67
CA ALA A 123 3.11 1.81 8.98
C ALA A 123 4.29 2.63 9.53
N GLU A 124 4.01 3.79 10.11
CA GLU A 124 4.96 4.53 10.95
C GLU A 124 4.96 3.95 12.38
N SER A 125 5.28 2.65 12.52
CA SER A 125 5.34 1.91 13.78
C SER A 125 6.40 0.82 13.70
N LEU A 126 7.35 0.80 14.64
CA LEU A 126 8.43 -0.19 14.65
C LEU A 126 7.90 -1.63 14.79
N GLU A 127 6.87 -1.84 15.60
CA GLU A 127 6.23 -3.14 15.78
C GLU A 127 5.66 -3.69 14.46
N HIS A 128 4.97 -2.85 13.68
CA HIS A 128 4.48 -3.26 12.37
C HIS A 128 5.61 -3.50 11.37
N GLN A 129 6.71 -2.75 11.45
CA GLN A 129 7.89 -3.01 10.62
C GLN A 129 8.52 -4.38 10.93
N ASP A 130 8.64 -4.72 12.22
CA ASP A 130 9.13 -6.03 12.67
C ASP A 130 8.20 -7.15 12.21
N LEU A 131 6.88 -6.99 12.35
CA LEU A 131 5.89 -7.93 11.85
C LEU A 131 6.00 -8.13 10.33
N CYS A 132 6.15 -7.05 9.57
CA CYS A 132 6.31 -7.13 8.11
C CYS A 132 7.54 -7.97 7.73
N ILE A 133 8.67 -7.77 8.41
CA ILE A 133 9.89 -8.54 8.17
C ILE A 133 9.69 -10.01 8.53
N ALA A 134 9.07 -10.30 9.68
CA ALA A 134 8.82 -11.66 10.12
C ALA A 134 7.91 -12.42 9.13
N LEU A 135 6.82 -11.80 8.68
CA LEU A 135 5.91 -12.37 7.68
C LEU A 135 6.61 -12.56 6.33
N ALA A 136 7.30 -11.54 5.83
CA ALA A 136 8.00 -11.64 4.55
C ALA A 136 9.10 -12.71 4.57
N ALA A 137 9.88 -12.83 5.65
CA ALA A 137 10.94 -13.82 5.77
C ALA A 137 10.45 -15.26 5.93
N SER A 138 9.27 -15.45 6.52
CA SER A 138 8.73 -16.80 6.80
C SER A 138 7.74 -17.29 5.74
N ARG A 139 7.09 -16.39 4.99
CA ARG A 139 5.95 -16.73 4.13
C ARG A 139 6.11 -16.34 2.66
N LEU A 140 7.20 -15.67 2.27
CA LEU A 140 7.51 -15.35 0.87
C LEU A 140 8.78 -16.08 0.42
N GLU A 141 8.77 -16.57 -0.82
CA GLU A 141 9.94 -17.20 -1.45
C GLU A 141 10.90 -16.16 -2.06
N GLN A 142 10.37 -15.00 -2.44
CA GLN A 142 11.16 -13.94 -3.09
C GLN A 142 11.65 -12.89 -2.08
N ASP A 143 12.92 -12.53 -2.20
CA ASP A 143 13.58 -11.59 -1.28
C ASP A 143 13.21 -10.11 -1.56
N ASN A 144 12.55 -9.78 -2.67
CA ASN A 144 12.32 -8.37 -3.03
C ASN A 144 11.51 -7.61 -1.98
N THR A 145 10.42 -8.19 -1.50
CA THR A 145 9.57 -7.59 -0.46
C THR A 145 10.29 -7.53 0.88
N LEU A 146 11.06 -8.58 1.23
CA LEU A 146 11.86 -8.60 2.46
C LEU A 146 12.96 -7.53 2.45
N HIS A 147 13.64 -7.35 1.32
CA HIS A 147 14.62 -6.28 1.12
C HIS A 147 13.99 -4.90 1.38
N HIS A 148 12.82 -4.63 0.78
CA HIS A 148 12.11 -3.38 0.99
C HIS A 148 11.58 -3.23 2.43
N ALA A 149 11.10 -4.30 3.06
CA ALA A 149 10.68 -4.28 4.46
C ALA A 149 11.80 -3.84 5.40
N ARG A 150 13.01 -4.38 5.20
CA ARG A 150 14.21 -3.98 5.96
C ARG A 150 14.54 -2.49 5.76
N LYS A 151 14.45 -1.99 4.52
CA LYS A 151 14.68 -0.57 4.24
C LYS A 151 13.64 0.35 4.85
N HIS A 152 12.36 -0.04 4.88
CA HIS A 152 11.33 0.74 5.57
C HIS A 152 11.58 0.74 7.08
N ARG A 153 11.92 -0.41 7.67
CA ARG A 153 12.27 -0.51 9.09
C ARG A 153 13.43 0.39 9.47
N GLU A 154 14.53 0.41 8.70
CA GLU A 154 15.69 1.28 8.95
C GLU A 154 15.28 2.76 9.06
N VAL A 155 14.34 3.21 8.22
CA VAL A 155 13.84 4.59 8.23
C VAL A 155 12.98 4.85 9.48
N ILE A 156 12.09 3.92 9.82
CA ILE A 156 11.24 4.04 11.02
C ILE A 156 12.05 3.95 12.31
N GLU A 157 13.06 3.09 12.38
CA GLU A 157 13.98 2.99 13.52
C GLU A 157 14.75 4.29 13.74
N ARG A 158 15.17 4.95 12.65
CA ARG A 158 15.91 6.21 12.72
C ARG A 158 15.06 7.41 13.07
N PHE A 159 13.88 7.56 12.44
CA PHE A 159 13.09 8.79 12.51
C PHE A 159 11.76 8.65 13.23
N GLY A 160 11.33 7.42 13.55
CA GLY A 160 9.99 7.12 14.08
C GLY A 160 8.85 7.29 13.05
N ARG A 161 9.16 7.79 11.84
CA ARG A 161 8.21 8.11 10.78
C ARG A 161 8.92 8.11 9.42
N PHE A 162 8.18 8.29 8.33
CA PHE A 162 8.74 8.41 6.99
C PHE A 162 8.93 9.88 6.60
N PRO A 163 10.17 10.42 6.55
CA PRO A 163 10.41 11.83 6.24
C PRO A 163 9.87 12.24 4.87
N TYR A 164 9.87 11.32 3.90
CA TYR A 164 9.37 11.58 2.54
C TYR A 164 7.84 11.77 2.48
N ARG A 165 7.11 11.50 3.56
CA ARG A 165 5.67 11.81 3.67
C ARG A 165 5.40 13.19 4.27
N ASN A 166 6.41 13.89 4.81
CA ASN A 166 6.24 15.12 5.57
C ASN A 166 5.47 16.20 4.81
N ALA A 167 5.87 16.51 3.58
CA ALA A 167 5.18 17.51 2.76
C ALA A 167 3.71 17.14 2.47
N ALA A 168 3.45 15.86 2.14
CA ALA A 168 2.09 15.39 1.86
C ALA A 168 1.19 15.42 3.12
N LEU A 169 1.78 15.21 4.30
CA LEU A 169 1.09 15.20 5.60
C LEU A 169 1.11 16.57 6.31
N GLY A 170 1.68 17.62 5.70
CA GLY A 170 1.78 18.95 6.32
C GLY A 170 2.69 18.99 7.55
N ARG A 171 3.71 18.12 7.63
CA ARG A 171 4.67 18.08 8.74
C ARG A 171 5.93 18.85 8.39
N ASP A 172 6.49 19.56 9.36
CA ASP A 172 7.82 20.13 9.23
C ASP A 172 8.90 19.03 9.33
N SER A 173 9.90 19.14 8.46
CA SER A 173 11.06 18.25 8.49
C SER A 173 12.11 18.77 9.45
N THR A 174 12.68 17.89 10.26
CA THR A 174 13.85 18.23 11.07
C THR A 174 15.09 18.46 10.18
N PRO A 175 16.16 19.11 10.69
CA PRO A 175 17.40 19.22 9.94
C PRO A 175 17.97 17.85 9.50
N GLU A 176 17.87 16.84 10.36
CA GLU A 176 18.33 15.48 10.06
C GLU A 176 17.49 14.82 8.96
N GLU A 177 16.17 14.96 9.04
CA GLU A 177 15.25 14.49 8.00
C GLU A 177 15.50 15.19 6.66
N GLY A 178 15.77 16.50 6.68
CA GLY A 178 16.13 17.27 5.50
C GLY A 178 17.42 16.75 4.85
N ALA A 179 18.47 16.53 5.64
CA ALA A 179 19.72 15.94 5.16
C ALA A 179 19.51 14.53 4.57
N TYR A 180 18.69 13.70 5.22
CA TYR A 180 18.30 12.39 4.71
C TYR A 180 17.58 12.49 3.36
N LEU A 181 16.61 13.40 3.21
CA LEU A 181 15.85 13.57 1.97
C LEU A 181 16.71 14.07 0.80
N SER A 182 17.75 14.87 1.08
CA SER A 182 18.70 15.34 0.07
C SER A 182 19.71 14.27 -0.35
N ALA A 183 20.14 13.41 0.58
CA ALA A 183 21.17 12.40 0.32
C ALA A 183 20.61 11.02 -0.11
N SER A 184 19.39 10.67 0.31
CA SER A 184 18.81 9.34 0.10
C SER A 184 18.29 9.15 -1.32
N THR A 185 18.69 8.03 -1.93
CA THR A 185 18.10 7.52 -3.18
C THR A 185 16.87 6.65 -2.95
N TYR A 186 16.58 6.27 -1.69
CA TYR A 186 15.45 5.41 -1.34
C TYR A 186 14.23 6.26 -0.97
N GLN A 187 13.37 6.51 -1.95
CA GLN A 187 12.07 7.17 -1.77
C GLN A 187 11.01 6.45 -2.60
N PRO A 188 10.29 5.47 -2.02
CA PRO A 188 9.23 4.74 -2.72
C PRO A 188 8.20 5.70 -3.34
N GLY A 189 7.89 5.51 -4.63
CA GLY A 189 6.88 6.30 -5.32
C GLY A 189 7.28 7.72 -5.73
N ARG A 190 8.56 8.10 -5.64
CA ARG A 190 9.08 9.34 -6.25
C ARG A 190 9.13 9.18 -7.78
N LYS A 191 8.88 10.24 -8.53
CA LYS A 191 9.27 10.27 -9.96
C LYS A 191 10.79 10.22 -10.01
N ASP A 192 11.36 9.26 -10.73
CA ASP A 192 12.77 9.33 -11.11
C ASP A 192 12.97 10.63 -11.91
N SER A 193 13.49 11.67 -11.26
CA SER A 193 13.94 12.88 -11.94
C SER A 193 15.24 12.65 -12.73
N ALA A 194 15.83 11.46 -12.61
CA ALA A 194 17.01 11.03 -13.35
C ALA A 194 16.62 10.26 -14.63
N LYS A 195 15.98 10.95 -15.59
CA LYS A 195 15.95 10.65 -17.05
C LYS A 195 15.02 11.63 -17.79
N SER A 196 15.21 12.92 -17.54
CA SER A 196 14.69 13.98 -18.40
C SER A 196 15.80 15.00 -18.62
N ALA A 197 16.78 14.56 -19.38
CA ALA A 197 17.74 15.38 -20.12
C ALA A 197 17.89 14.71 -21.49
#